data_AF-A0AA97B1S9-F1
#
_entry.id   AF-A0AA97B1S9-F1
#
_cell.length_a   1.000
_cell.length_b   1.000
_cell.length_c   1.000
_cell.angle_alpha   90.00
_cell.angle_beta   90.00
_cell.angle_gamma   90.00
#
_symmetry.space_group_name_H-M   'P 1'
#
loop_
_entity.id
_entity.type
_entity.pdbx_description
1 polymer ?
#
loop_
_entity_poly.entity_id
_entity_poly.type
_entity_poly.pdbx_seq_one_letter_code
_entity_poly.pdbx_strand_id
1 'polypeptide(L)'
;MKAALLLLTWLGTTPPGTVVVGPNESLRQVAQRTLGDARAAGELRALNGLSSDDVAAGTRLKVPGHERVLAQKALETARTLVASSKDASVPLRFPPD
;
A
#
# COMPACT_ATOMS: atom_id res chain seq x y z
N MET A 1 -16.82 24.75 16.35
CA MET A 1 -17.73 23.59 16.57
C MET A 1 -17.73 22.69 15.34
N LYS A 2 -16.95 21.60 15.37
CA LYS A 2 -17.11 20.35 14.59
C LYS A 2 -15.96 19.41 15.03
N ALA A 3 -16.22 18.71 16.13
CA ALA A 3 -16.27 17.24 16.17
C ALA A 3 -14.87 16.64 16.02
N ALA A 4 -14.14 16.49 17.13
CA ALA A 4 -14.19 15.30 18.00
C ALA A 4 -13.62 14.07 17.28
N LEU A 5 -12.34 13.76 17.53
CA LEU A 5 -11.91 12.74 18.51
C LEU A 5 -12.29 11.32 18.04
N LEU A 6 -11.29 10.46 17.81
CA LEU A 6 -11.01 9.30 18.66
C LEU A 6 -10.02 8.32 18.00
N LEU A 7 -8.91 8.14 18.70
CA LEU A 7 -8.07 6.95 18.70
C LEU A 7 -8.94 5.71 19.03
N LEU A 8 -8.85 4.63 18.25
CA LEU A 8 -9.16 3.28 18.73
C LEU A 8 -8.37 2.25 17.91
N THR A 9 -7.20 1.86 18.42
CA THR A 9 -6.43 0.71 17.94
C THR A 9 -7.06 -0.56 18.51
N TRP A 10 -7.80 -1.30 17.70
CA TRP A 10 -8.27 -2.66 17.98
C TRP A 10 -7.63 -3.63 17.00
N LEU A 11 -7.07 -4.73 17.51
CA LEU A 11 -6.49 -5.84 16.75
C LEU A 11 -7.63 -6.68 16.13
N GLY A 12 -8.33 -6.13 15.14
CA GLY A 12 -9.39 -6.81 14.40
C GLY A 12 -8.91 -7.17 13.00
N THR A 13 -9.15 -8.41 12.56
CA THR A 13 -9.16 -8.72 11.12
C THR A 13 -10.18 -7.78 10.49
N THR A 14 -9.66 -6.73 9.86
CA THR A 14 -10.50 -5.65 9.37
C THR A 14 -11.07 -6.17 8.06
N PRO A 15 -12.40 -6.34 7.92
CA PRO A 15 -12.98 -6.63 6.62
C PRO A 15 -12.46 -5.59 5.64
N PRO A 16 -12.27 -5.93 4.35
CA PRO A 16 -11.78 -4.99 3.36
C PRO A 16 -12.58 -3.69 3.51
N GLY A 17 -11.88 -2.64 3.91
CA GLY A 17 -12.52 -1.37 4.20
C GLY A 17 -13.23 -0.89 2.95
N THR A 18 -14.25 -0.04 3.11
CA THR A 18 -14.81 0.69 1.98
C THR A 18 -14.54 2.16 2.16
N VAL A 19 -14.08 2.81 1.09
CA VAL A 19 -13.87 4.26 1.04
C VAL A 19 -14.79 4.87 0.01
N VAL A 20 -15.25 6.10 0.26
CA VAL A 20 -16.02 6.88 -0.72
C VAL A 20 -15.07 7.83 -1.46
N VAL A 21 -15.25 7.91 -2.77
CA VAL A 21 -14.55 8.86 -3.65
C VAL A 21 -15.09 10.26 -3.40
N GLY A 22 -14.20 11.21 -3.11
CA GLY A 22 -14.54 12.62 -2.93
C GLY A 22 -14.88 13.36 -4.22
N PRO A 23 -15.36 14.62 -4.12
CA PRO A 23 -15.64 15.45 -5.29
C PRO A 23 -14.35 15.74 -6.06
N ASN A 24 -14.35 15.44 -7.37
CA ASN A 24 -13.19 15.55 -8.26
C ASN A 24 -11.94 14.77 -7.77
N GLU A 25 -12.13 13.75 -6.92
CA GLU A 25 -11.04 12.90 -6.43
C GLU A 25 -10.74 11.80 -7.45
N SER A 26 -9.50 11.73 -7.91
CA SER A 26 -9.02 10.66 -8.80
C SER A 26 -8.69 9.38 -8.02
N LEU A 27 -8.68 8.23 -8.72
CA LEU A 27 -8.32 6.95 -8.10
C LEU A 27 -6.93 6.97 -7.44
N ARG A 28 -5.97 7.70 -8.01
CA ARG A 28 -4.63 7.91 -7.42
C ARG A 28 -4.66 8.67 -6.09
N GLN A 29 -5.54 9.66 -5.97
CA GLN A 29 -5.69 10.42 -4.73
C GLN A 29 -6.36 9.57 -3.64
N VAL A 30 -7.37 8.77 -4.01
CA VAL A 30 -7.96 7.79 -3.09
C VAL A 30 -6.90 6.79 -2.62
N ALA A 31 -6.10 6.28 -3.54
CA ALA A 31 -5.01 5.34 -3.25
C ALA A 31 -3.99 5.96 -2.28
N GLN A 32 -3.52 7.17 -2.55
CA GLN A 32 -2.58 7.89 -1.68
C GLN A 32 -3.18 8.14 -0.29
N ARG A 33 -4.45 8.54 -0.21
CA ARG A 33 -5.14 8.85 1.05
C ARG A 33 -5.40 7.61 1.91
N THR A 34 -5.73 6.49 1.28
CA THR A 34 -6.17 5.27 1.99
C THR A 34 -5.04 4.29 2.23
N LEU A 35 -4.11 4.18 1.28
CA LEU A 35 -3.05 3.17 1.28
C LEU A 35 -1.66 3.80 1.43
N GLY A 36 -1.56 5.14 1.43
CA GLY A 36 -0.27 5.84 1.52
C GLY A 36 0.55 5.79 0.23
N ASP A 37 0.04 5.18 -0.83
CA ASP A 37 0.75 4.98 -2.09
C ASP A 37 -0.16 5.25 -3.29
N ALA A 38 0.15 6.29 -4.07
CA ALA A 38 -0.58 6.61 -5.30
C ALA A 38 -0.45 5.51 -6.38
N ARG A 39 0.61 4.70 -6.36
CA ARG A 39 0.82 3.59 -7.32
C ARG A 39 -0.16 2.44 -7.09
N ALA A 40 -0.74 2.36 -5.90
CA ALA A 40 -1.80 1.43 -5.56
C ALA A 40 -3.11 1.63 -6.35
N ALA A 41 -3.23 2.70 -7.14
CA ALA A 41 -4.41 2.96 -7.96
C ALA A 41 -4.74 1.78 -8.90
N GLY A 42 -3.73 1.17 -9.53
CA GLY A 42 -3.95 0.02 -10.42
C GLY A 42 -4.53 -1.20 -9.68
N GLU A 43 -4.06 -1.44 -8.46
CA GLU A 43 -4.59 -2.51 -7.60
C GLU A 43 -6.02 -2.20 -7.14
N LEU A 44 -6.29 -0.95 -6.74
CA LEU A 44 -7.65 -0.52 -6.40
C LEU A 44 -8.60 -0.66 -7.57
N ARG A 45 -8.15 -0.33 -8.78
CA ARG A 45 -8.93 -0.47 -10.01
C ARG A 45 -9.32 -1.93 -10.23
N ALA A 46 -8.33 -2.83 -10.19
CA ALA A 46 -8.53 -4.26 -10.36
C ALA A 46 -9.44 -4.86 -9.28
N LEU A 47 -9.22 -4.51 -8.01
CA LEU A 47 -10.02 -4.98 -6.88
C LEU A 47 -11.50 -4.59 -6.99
N ASN A 48 -11.78 -3.42 -7.59
CA ASN A 48 -13.12 -2.89 -7.75
C ASN A 48 -13.74 -3.19 -9.12
N GLY A 49 -13.05 -3.91 -10.00
CA GLY A 49 -13.55 -4.22 -11.35
C GLY A 49 -13.77 -2.98 -12.22
N LEU A 50 -12.97 -1.94 -12.01
CA LEU A 50 -13.08 -0.68 -12.74
C LEU A 50 -12.34 -0.76 -14.08
N SER A 51 -12.92 -0.19 -15.13
CA SER A 51 -12.30 -0.15 -16.47
C SER A 51 -11.38 1.07 -16.68
N SER A 52 -11.48 2.09 -15.83
CA SER A 52 -10.70 3.33 -15.91
C SER A 52 -10.35 3.85 -14.51
N ASP A 53 -9.42 4.82 -14.47
CA ASP A 53 -9.04 5.56 -13.28
C ASP A 53 -9.96 6.75 -12.99
N ASP A 54 -10.85 7.08 -13.94
CA ASP A 54 -11.95 8.03 -13.76
C ASP A 54 -13.10 7.37 -13.01
N VAL A 55 -13.29 7.78 -11.76
CA VAL A 55 -14.35 7.28 -10.88
C VAL A 55 -15.21 8.45 -10.42
N ALA A 56 -16.52 8.30 -10.54
CA ALA A 56 -17.46 9.34 -10.11
C ALA A 56 -17.38 9.58 -8.60
N ALA A 57 -17.52 10.84 -8.20
CA ALA A 57 -17.66 11.21 -6.80
C ALA A 57 -18.84 10.46 -6.14
N GLY A 58 -18.69 10.07 -4.88
CA GLY A 58 -19.68 9.27 -4.16
C GLY A 58 -19.57 7.77 -4.39
N THR A 59 -18.71 7.30 -5.31
CA THR A 59 -18.49 5.86 -5.53
C THR A 59 -17.87 5.21 -4.31
N ARG A 60 -18.37 4.03 -3.95
CA ARG A 60 -17.85 3.23 -2.83
C ARG A 60 -16.86 2.21 -3.36
N LEU A 61 -15.59 2.36 -2.97
CA LEU A 61 -14.48 1.50 -3.38
C LEU A 61 -14.07 0.59 -2.23
N LYS A 62 -13.89 -0.69 -2.53
CA LYS A 62 -13.19 -1.66 -1.68
C LYS A 62 -11.71 -1.27 -1.62
N VAL A 63 -11.16 -1.21 -0.42
CA VAL A 63 -9.72 -1.06 -0.18
C VAL A 63 -9.14 -2.38 0.32
N PRO A 64 -7.92 -2.76 -0.12
CA PRO A 64 -7.26 -3.95 0.38
C PRO A 64 -6.98 -3.84 1.88
N GLY A 65 -7.21 -4.94 2.61
CA GLY A 65 -7.07 -5.00 4.07
C GLY A 65 -5.62 -5.08 4.55
N HIS A 66 -5.45 -5.27 5.87
CA HIS A 66 -4.14 -5.31 6.54
C HIS A 66 -3.16 -6.35 5.98
N GLU A 67 -3.64 -7.45 5.39
CA GLU A 67 -2.80 -8.48 4.74
C GLU A 67 -1.89 -7.90 3.66
N ARG A 68 -2.38 -6.90 2.91
CA ARG A 68 -1.58 -6.25 1.86
C ARG A 68 -0.38 -5.51 2.42
N VAL A 69 -0.56 -4.81 3.53
CA VAL A 69 0.53 -4.08 4.21
C VAL A 69 1.57 -5.08 4.75
N LEU A 70 1.11 -6.20 5.30
CA LEU A 70 2.00 -7.27 5.76
C LEU A 70 2.80 -7.88 4.60
N ALA A 71 2.14 -8.17 3.48
CA ALA A 71 2.79 -8.72 2.29
C ALA A 71 3.86 -7.75 1.73
N GLN A 72 3.56 -6.45 1.66
CA GLN A 72 4.53 -5.45 1.21
C GLN A 72 5.75 -5.37 2.14
N LYS A 73 5.54 -5.34 3.46
CA LYS A 73 6.65 -5.36 4.43
C LYS A 73 7.51 -6.61 4.32
N ALA A 74 6.89 -7.78 4.14
CA ALA A 74 7.60 -9.03 3.94
C ALA A 74 8.44 -9.00 2.67
N LEU A 75 7.90 -8.48 1.56
CA LEU A 75 8.62 -8.34 0.30
C LEU A 75 9.79 -7.36 0.41
N GLU A 76 9.61 -6.24 1.10
CA GLU A 76 10.67 -5.27 1.35
C GLU A 76 11.81 -5.88 2.17
N THR A 77 11.46 -6.66 3.21
CA THR A 77 12.43 -7.41 4.03
C THR A 77 13.17 -8.46 3.20
N ALA A 78 12.47 -9.19 2.33
CA ALA A 78 13.10 -10.16 1.45
C ALA A 78 14.09 -9.47 0.48
N ARG A 79 13.71 -8.31 -0.06
CA ARG A 79 14.54 -7.55 -0.99
C ARG A 79 15.82 -7.02 -0.34
N THR A 80 15.73 -6.53 0.90
CA THR A 80 16.90 -6.02 1.63
C THR A 80 17.88 -7.16 1.93
N LEU A 81 17.38 -8.32 2.37
CA LEU A 81 18.21 -9.51 2.61
C LEU A 81 18.93 -9.98 1.34
N VAL A 82 18.23 -10.05 0.20
CA VAL A 82 18.83 -10.44 -1.09
C VAL A 82 19.90 -9.44 -1.55
N ALA A 83 19.68 -8.13 -1.35
CA ALA A 83 20.67 -7.12 -1.67
C ALA A 83 21.93 -7.27 -0.79
N SER A 84 21.77 -7.49 0.52
CA SER A 84 22.88 -7.71 1.45
C SER A 84 23.71 -8.95 1.12
N SER A 85 23.08 -10.04 0.67
CA SER A 85 23.81 -11.24 0.22
C SER A 85 24.64 -11.00 -1.05
N LYS A 86 24.23 -10.06 -1.91
CA LYS A 86 24.97 -9.74 -3.14
C LYS A 86 26.24 -8.93 -2.86
N ASP A 87 26.20 -8.02 -1.88
CA ASP A 87 27.38 -7.26 -1.44
C ASP A 87 28.42 -8.12 -0.68
N ALA A 88 27.98 -9.15 0.05
CA ALA A 88 28.87 -10.06 0.77
C ALA A 88 29.73 -10.98 -0.13
N SER A 89 29.54 -10.93 -1.46
CA SER A 89 30.26 -11.78 -2.43
C SER A 89 31.49 -11.11 -3.07
N VAL A 90 31.96 -9.96 -2.54
CA VAL A 90 33.27 -9.39 -2.93
C VAL A 90 34.38 -10.35 -2.45
N PRO A 91 35.20 -10.92 -3.35
CA PRO A 91 36.20 -11.90 -2.97
C PRO A 91 37.26 -11.27 -2.08
N LEU A 92 37.65 -12.00 -1.01
CA LEU A 92 38.84 -11.72 -0.22
C LEU A 92 40.04 -11.55 -1.17
N ARG A 93 40.46 -10.31 -1.38
CA ARG A 93 41.69 -10.02 -2.11
C ARG A 93 42.84 -10.36 -1.17
N PHE A 94 43.43 -11.53 -1.36
CA PHE A 94 44.65 -11.91 -0.65
C PHE A 94 45.75 -10.89 -0.99
N PRO A 95 46.46 -10.35 0.03
CA PRO A 95 47.60 -9.48 -0.21
C PRO A 95 48.72 -10.27 -0.91
N PRO A 96 49.43 -9.69 -1.89
CA PRO A 96 50.64 -10.32 -2.43
C PRO A 96 51.76 -10.31 -1.37
N ASP A 97 52.49 -11.42 -1.29
CA ASP A 97 53.70 -11.64 -0.46
C ASP A 97 54.81 -10.61 -0.71
#